data_AF-A0A3D0SX48-F1
#
_entry.id   AF-A0A3D0SX48-F1
#
_cell.length_a   1.000
_cell.length_b   1.000
_cell.length_c   1.000
_cell.angle_alpha   90.00
_cell.angle_beta   90.00
_cell.angle_gamma   90.00
#
_symmetry.space_group_name_H-M   'P 1'
#
loop_
_entity.id
_entity.type
_entity.pdbx_description
1 polymer ?
#
loop_
_entity_poly.entity_id
_entity_poly.type
_entity_poly.pdbx_seq_one_letter_code
_entity_poly.pdbx_strand_id
1 'polypeptide(L)' 'MQTLLDQSYLLDIMSRLLATHSPSGMTDEVVHMVCLELMALDIPFSLTRRGAIRADLEGARHSPDRAIVSRLDTLGAMV' A
#
# COMPACT_ATOMS: atom_id res chain seq x y z
N MET A 1 -16.13 17.89 -15.99
CA MET A 1 -16.44 16.91 -14.93
C MET A 1 -15.28 16.95 -13.96
N GLN A 2 -15.40 17.64 -12.83
CA GLN A 2 -14.30 17.70 -11.84
C GLN A 2 -14.22 16.35 -11.13
N THR A 3 -13.12 15.64 -11.30
CA THR A 3 -12.81 14.44 -10.52
C THR A 3 -12.52 14.88 -9.08
N LEU A 4 -13.26 14.31 -8.12
CA LEU A 4 -13.06 14.48 -6.66
C LEU A 4 -11.72 13.91 -6.14
N LEU A 5 -10.77 13.65 -7.03
CA LEU A 5 -9.59 12.82 -6.80
C LEU A 5 -8.36 13.69 -6.98
N ASP A 6 -7.53 13.76 -5.93
CA ASP A 6 -6.28 14.51 -5.96
C ASP A 6 -5.27 13.77 -6.85
N GLN A 7 -5.19 14.22 -8.10
CA GLN A 7 -4.31 13.63 -9.11
C GLN A 7 -2.83 13.84 -8.77
N SER A 8 -2.49 14.96 -8.12
CA SER A 8 -1.11 15.27 -7.75
C SER A 8 -0.63 14.31 -6.67
N TYR A 9 -1.46 14.07 -5.64
CA TYR A 9 -1.17 13.07 -4.62
C TYR A 9 -1.02 11.68 -5.24
N LEU A 10 -1.95 11.27 -6.11
CA LEU A 10 -1.88 9.95 -6.74
C LEU A 10 -0.60 9.76 -7.57
N LEU A 11 -0.22 10.75 -8.37
CA LEU A 11 1.00 10.70 -9.18
C LEU A 11 2.27 10.68 -8.33
N ASP A 12 2.30 11.41 -7.20
CA ASP A 12 3.42 11.36 -6.25
C ASP A 12 3.60 9.95 -5.67
N ILE A 13 2.52 9.37 -5.12
CA ILE A 13 2.55 8.03 -4.54
C ILE A 13 2.95 6.98 -5.57
N MET A 14 2.39 7.05 -6.79
CA MET A 14 2.77 6.14 -7.87
C MET A 14 4.24 6.28 -8.25
N SER A 15 4.76 7.51 -8.35
CA SER A 15 6.16 7.76 -8.70
C SER A 15 7.10 7.18 -7.64
N ARG A 16 6.76 7.34 -6.36
CA ARG A 16 7.52 6.79 -5.23
C ARG A 16 7.47 5.26 -5.22
N LEU A 17 6.29 4.66 -5.39
CA LEU A 17 6.13 3.20 -5.50
C LEU A 17 6.98 2.61 -6.64
N LEU A 18 6.96 3.23 -7.82
CA LEU A 18 7.70 2.77 -8.99
C LEU A 18 9.22 2.96 -8.85
N ALA A 19 9.66 3.98 -8.10
CA ALA A 19 11.06 4.24 -7.83
C ALA A 19 11.65 3.31 -6.76
N THR A 20 10.82 2.76 -5.87
CA THR A 20 11.27 1.80 -4.84
C THR A 20 11.36 0.38 -5.40
N HIS A 21 12.58 -0.14 -5.48
CA HIS A 21 12.81 -1.53 -5.87
C HIS A 21 12.18 -2.50 -4.87
N SER A 22 11.47 -3.50 -5.39
CA SER A 22 10.67 -4.41 -4.56
C SER A 22 10.54 -5.81 -5.17
N PRO A 23 11.63 -6.43 -5.68
CA PRO A 23 11.51 -7.73 -6.33
C PRO A 23 10.93 -8.75 -5.33
N SER A 24 10.14 -9.71 -5.83
CA SER A 24 9.53 -10.73 -5.00
C SER A 24 10.54 -11.38 -4.03
N GLY A 25 10.25 -11.29 -2.73
CA GLY A 25 11.13 -11.77 -1.65
C GLY A 25 12.02 -10.70 -1.02
N MET A 26 12.07 -9.48 -1.57
CA MET A 26 12.83 -8.33 -1.04
C MET A 26 11.96 -7.06 -1.09
N THR A 27 10.93 -7.00 -0.24
CA THR A 27 9.90 -5.93 -0.28
C THR A 27 9.94 -5.00 0.93
N ASP A 28 10.91 -5.11 1.83
CA ASP A 28 10.92 -4.39 3.11
C ASP A 28 10.86 -2.86 2.93
N GLU A 29 11.58 -2.33 1.94
CA GLU A 29 11.62 -0.88 1.68
C GLU A 29 10.26 -0.33 1.21
N VAL A 30 9.62 -1.00 0.23
CA VAL A 30 8.30 -0.59 -0.25
C VAL A 30 7.22 -0.80 0.81
N VAL A 31 7.33 -1.87 1.62
CA VAL A 31 6.43 -2.11 2.76
C VAL A 31 6.55 -0.98 3.77
N HIS A 32 7.77 -0.59 4.14
CA HIS A 32 8.01 0.52 5.07
C HIS A 32 7.41 1.83 4.54
N MET A 33 7.62 2.13 3.25
CA MET A 33 7.08 3.33 2.62
C MET A 33 5.54 3.36 2.65
N VAL A 34 4.87 2.25 2.30
CA VAL A 34 3.41 2.16 2.36
C VAL A 34 2.89 2.26 3.81
N CYS A 35 3.62 1.71 4.78
CA CYS A 35 3.27 1.87 6.20
C CYS A 35 3.27 3.35 6.62
N LEU A 36 4.27 4.13 6.18
CA LEU A 36 4.32 5.58 6.47
C LEU A 36 3.15 6.33 5.82
N GLU A 37 2.76 5.96 4.60
CA GLU A 37 1.58 6.53 3.93
C GLU A 37 0.28 6.20 4.66
N LEU A 38 0.12 4.95 5.12
CA LEU A 38 -1.04 4.57 5.93
C LEU A 38 -1.09 5.32 7.26
N MET A 39 0.06 5.58 7.90
CA MET A 39 0.13 6.44 9.09
C MET A 39 -0.29 7.88 8.77
N ALA A 40 0.17 8.44 7.65
CA ALA A 40 -0.19 9.80 7.24
C ALA A 40 -1.69 9.96 6.93
N LEU A 41 -2.34 8.88 6.46
CA LEU A 41 -3.77 8.80 6.21
C LEU A 41 -4.60 8.44 7.46
N ASP A 42 -3.96 8.22 8.61
CA ASP A 42 -4.59 7.77 9.86
C ASP A 42 -5.36 6.44 9.70
N ILE A 43 -4.81 5.52 8.90
CA ILE A 43 -5.38 4.19 8.67
C ILE A 43 -4.63 3.17 9.53
N PRO A 44 -5.28 2.49 10.50
CA PRO A 44 -4.63 1.49 11.31
C PRO A 44 -4.24 0.27 10.47
N PHE A 45 -3.04 -0.26 10.74
CA PHE A 45 -2.56 -1.47 10.07
C PHE A 45 -1.71 -2.35 10.98
N SER A 46 -1.51 -3.58 10.54
CA SER A 46 -0.58 -4.53 11.13
C SER A 46 0.25 -5.21 10.05
N LEU A 47 1.45 -5.64 10.41
CA LEU A 47 2.29 -6.46 9.55
C LEU A 47 2.11 -7.93 9.90
N THR A 48 1.95 -8.76 8.87
CA THR A 48 2.02 -10.21 9.03
C THR A 48 3.47 -10.65 9.22
N ARG A 49 3.69 -11.90 9.67
CA ARG A 49 5.04 -12.49 9.79
C ARG A 49 5.81 -12.56 8.45
N ARG A 50 5.11 -12.43 7.32
CA ARG A 50 5.69 -12.44 5.97
C ARG A 50 5.86 -11.03 5.37
N GLY A 51 5.64 -9.97 6.15
CA GLY A 51 5.79 -8.59 5.69
C GLY A 51 4.60 -8.04 4.91
N ALA A 52 3.54 -8.82 4.68
CA ALA A 52 2.30 -8.29 4.09
C ALA A 52 1.61 -7.32 5.06
N ILE A 53 1.07 -6.22 4.51
CA ILE A 53 0.32 -5.19 5.24
C ILE A 53 -1.15 -5.60 5.28
N ARG A 54 -1.75 -5.59 6.48
CA ARG A 54 -3.20 -5.66 6.67
C ARG A 54 -3.66 -4.35 7.30
N ALA A 55 -4.32 -3.53 6.50
CA ALA A 55 -4.96 -2.28 6.93
C ALA A 55 -6.48 -2.49 7.04
N ASP A 56 -7.10 -1.79 7.98
CA ASP A 56 -8.54 -1.82 8.21
C ASP A 56 -9.09 -0.39 8.23
N LEU A 57 -10.22 -0.16 7.56
CA LEU A 57 -10.90 1.11 7.53
C LEU A 57 -12.37 0.87 7.88
N GLU A 58 -12.75 1.26 9.09
CA GLU A 58 -14.11 1.05 9.60
C GLU A 58 -15.12 1.83 8.74
N GLY A 59 -16.09 1.09 8.19
CA GLY A 59 -17.19 1.67 7.44
C GLY A 59 -18.39 2.00 8.34
N ALA A 60 -19.42 2.62 7.75
CA ALA A 60 -20.68 2.86 8.47
C ALA A 60 -21.43 1.56 8.86
N ARG A 61 -21.05 0.43 8.28
CA ARG A 61 -21.57 -0.91 8.60
C ARG A 61 -20.40 -1.85 8.83
N HIS A 62 -20.33 -2.42 10.01
CA HIS A 62 -19.27 -3.35 10.41
C HIS A 62 -19.30 -4.68 9.66
N SER A 63 -20.44 -5.12 9.09
CA SER A 63 -20.52 -6.41 8.40
C SER A 63 -21.56 -6.37 7.27
N PRO A 64 -21.31 -7.06 6.13
CA PRO A 64 -20.13 -7.86 5.79
C PRO A 64 -18.90 -7.02 5.41
N ASP A 65 -17.72 -7.58 5.65
CA ASP A 65 -16.43 -6.96 5.33
C ASP A 65 -16.20 -6.91 3.81
N ARG A 66 -15.37 -5.96 3.37
CA ARG A 66 -14.92 -5.83 1.98
C ARG A 66 -13.41 -5.75 1.95
N ALA A 67 -12.78 -6.54 1.08
CA ALA A 67 -11.33 -6.55 0.95
C ALA A 67 -10.91 -6.05 -0.44
N ILE A 68 -9.91 -5.17 -0.45
CA ILE A 68 -9.12 -4.82 -1.64
C ILE A 68 -7.73 -5.39 -1.41
N VAL A 69 -7.22 -6.12 -2.40
CA VAL A 69 -5.88 -6.74 -2.34
C VAL A 69 -5.07 -6.26 -3.53
N SER A 70 -3.88 -5.76 -3.25
CA SER A 70 -2.87 -5.39 -4.23
C SER A 70 -1.53 -5.99 -3.86
N ARG A 71 -0.62 -6.07 -4.82
CA ARG A 71 0.73 -6.62 -4.67
C ARG A 71 1.75 -5.51 -4.76
N LEU A 72 2.70 -5.51 -3.81
CA LEU A 72 3.84 -4.61 -3.79
C LEU A 72 5.07 -5.22 -4.44
N ASP A 73 5.12 -6.55 -4.57
CA ASP A 73 6.22 -7.23 -5.23
C ASP A 73 6.26 -6.96 -6.73
N THR A 74 7.47 -6.83 -7.24
CA THR A 74 7.79 -6.65 -8.65
C THR A 74 8.57 -7.84 -9.19
N LEU A 75 8.63 -7.95 -10.51
CA LEU A 75 9.54 -8.90 -11.17
C LEU A 75 10.99 -8.50 -10.90
N GLY A 76 11.88 -9.50 -10.86
CA GLY A 76 13.31 -9.30 -10.64
C GLY A 76 14.11 -10.54 -11.00
N ALA A 77 15.40 -10.54 -10.65
CA ALA A 77 16.31 -11.65 -10.83
C ALA A 77 17.24 -11.79 -9.61
N MET A 78 17.76 -13.00 -9.39
CA MET A 78 18.74 -13.32 -8.35
C MET A 78 19.92 -14.05 -9.00
N VAL A 79 21.14 -13.77 -8.52
CA VAL A 79 22.39 -14.36 -8.99
C VAL A 79 22.78 -15.54 -8.12
#